data_AF-A0A0D7A0M3-F1
#
_entry.id   AF-A0A0D7A0M3-F1
#
_cell.length_a   1.000
_cell.length_b   1.000
_cell.length_c   1.000
_cell.angle_alpha   90.00
_cell.angle_beta   90.00
_cell.angle_gamma   90.00
#
_symmetry.space_group_name_H-M   'P 1'
#
loop_
_entity.id
_entity.type
_entity.pdbx_description
1 polymer ?
#
loop_
_entity_poly.entity_id
_entity_poly.type
_entity_poly.pdbx_seq_one_letter_code
_entity_poly.pdbx_strand_id
1 'polypeptide(L)'
;PPPGLAYIAVVQPSLSFILVGTIFMCLLLPILILLFLFSTPTSRKHPVFLSNVLAISIGIISGILNDYMEYYSIVYPLDPMTDNYIIGTVALLVLSPIFIDSILLFRIVAFYPRQLTSFSKYVLILALPVTVKTARFIVISLFLYHIAHGASTVGVAEFASSVWPRNRYMITEWSLAMVDNLYSTSFFLWKLGAFYLTRLRDPAGSSNSDFLAHVRNLLVMMLGNFIFPFFLTVIQIILNMQDTSYVTGSLVRLANLYVNILGVIFATVWASGRAW
;
A
#
# COMPACT_ATOMS: atom_id res chain seq x y z
N PRO A 1 3.71 28.30 -24.12
CA PRO A 1 2.63 29.31 -24.30
C PRO A 1 3.11 30.67 -23.76
N PRO A 2 2.55 31.81 -24.19
CA PRO A 2 2.83 33.11 -23.58
C PRO A 2 2.54 33.10 -22.06
N PRO A 3 3.24 33.92 -21.26
CA PRO A 3 2.94 34.08 -19.84
C PRO A 3 1.46 34.42 -19.62
N GLY A 4 0.76 33.68 -18.75
CA GLY A 4 -0.67 33.88 -18.45
C GLY A 4 -1.65 32.98 -19.23
N LEU A 5 -1.19 32.21 -20.23
CA LEU A 5 -2.00 31.21 -20.92
C LEU A 5 -1.68 29.80 -20.39
N ALA A 6 -2.00 29.57 -19.11
CA ALA A 6 -1.98 28.22 -18.55
C ALA A 6 -3.19 27.45 -19.08
N TYR A 7 -2.94 26.44 -19.92
CA TYR A 7 -4.03 25.60 -20.44
C TYR A 7 -4.69 24.86 -19.28
N ILE A 8 -5.99 25.08 -19.07
CA ILE A 8 -6.81 24.37 -18.06
C ILE A 8 -6.59 22.86 -18.15
N ALA A 9 -6.39 22.33 -19.36
CA ALA A 9 -6.11 20.93 -19.63
C ALA A 9 -4.82 20.37 -18.96
N VAL A 10 -3.82 21.21 -18.68
CA VAL A 10 -2.59 20.81 -17.98
C VAL A 10 -2.71 21.09 -16.48
N VAL A 11 -3.30 22.24 -16.11
CA VAL A 11 -3.40 22.65 -14.70
C VAL A 11 -4.37 21.78 -13.90
N GLN A 12 -5.51 21.41 -14.48
CA GLN A 12 -6.55 20.69 -13.75
C GLN A 12 -6.12 19.29 -13.29
N PRO A 13 -5.49 18.43 -14.12
CA PRO A 13 -4.95 17.14 -13.67
C PRO A 13 -3.91 17.29 -12.58
N SER A 14 -2.90 18.15 -12.78
CA SER A 14 -1.81 18.35 -11.81
C SER A 14 -2.32 18.90 -10.47
N LEU A 15 -3.25 19.85 -10.51
CA LEU A 15 -3.91 20.35 -9.30
C LEU A 15 -4.70 19.25 -8.57
N SER A 16 -5.35 18.35 -9.32
CA SER A 16 -6.08 17.23 -8.72
C SER A 16 -5.13 16.26 -8.00
N PHE A 17 -3.96 15.97 -8.59
CA PHE A 17 -2.93 15.16 -7.94
C PHE A 17 -2.38 15.82 -6.68
N ILE A 18 -2.07 17.12 -6.73
CA ILE A 18 -1.60 17.88 -5.56
C ILE A 18 -2.67 17.87 -4.47
N LEU A 19 -3.91 18.19 -4.77
CA LEU A 19 -4.97 18.25 -3.76
C LEU A 19 -5.17 16.89 -3.07
N VAL A 20 -5.24 15.80 -3.85
CA VAL A 20 -5.40 14.45 -3.29
C VAL A 20 -4.14 14.02 -2.52
N GLY A 21 -2.97 14.20 -3.11
CA GLY A 21 -1.67 13.83 -2.54
C GLY A 21 -1.38 14.57 -1.24
N THR A 22 -1.48 15.90 -1.25
CA THR A 22 -1.26 16.74 -0.07
C THR A 22 -2.24 16.41 1.05
N ILE A 23 -3.55 16.23 0.77
CA ILE A 23 -4.52 15.88 1.81
C ILE A 23 -4.13 14.59 2.52
N PHE A 24 -3.87 13.51 1.76
CA PHE A 24 -3.51 12.24 2.37
C PHE A 24 -2.14 12.26 3.05
N MET A 25 -1.16 12.96 2.47
CA MET A 25 0.14 13.18 3.10
C MET A 25 0.01 13.91 4.44
N CYS A 26 -0.78 14.98 4.49
CA CYS A 26 -1.04 15.72 5.72
C CYS A 26 -1.74 14.87 6.78
N LEU A 27 -2.57 13.89 6.40
CA LEU A 27 -3.16 12.92 7.34
C LEU A 27 -2.13 11.95 7.95
N LEU A 28 -1.06 11.64 7.23
CA LEU A 28 -0.01 10.75 7.74
C LEU A 28 0.85 11.38 8.84
N LEU A 29 1.04 12.71 8.82
CA LEU A 29 1.83 13.43 9.84
C LEU A 29 1.29 13.29 11.27
N PRO A 30 0.01 13.60 11.58
CA PRO A 30 -0.52 13.40 12.92
C PRO A 30 -0.50 11.91 13.30
N ILE A 31 -0.71 10.99 12.35
CA ILE A 31 -0.65 9.55 12.63
C ILE A 31 0.77 9.12 13.03
N LEU A 32 1.80 9.64 12.36
CA LEU A 32 3.19 9.41 12.75
C LEU A 32 3.45 9.88 14.18
N ILE A 33 2.98 11.10 14.51
CA ILE A 33 3.10 11.67 15.85
C ILE A 33 2.39 10.78 16.87
N LEU A 34 1.13 10.40 16.61
CA LEU A 34 0.34 9.53 17.49
C LEU A 34 1.00 8.16 17.69
N LEU A 35 1.60 7.59 16.64
CA LEU A 35 2.32 6.32 16.72
C LEU A 35 3.54 6.42 17.65
N PHE A 36 4.26 7.54 17.65
CA PHE A 36 5.34 7.78 18.61
C PHE A 36 4.85 8.11 20.02
N LEU A 37 3.77 8.89 20.16
CA LEU A 37 3.20 9.27 21.46
C LEU A 37 2.62 8.06 22.21
N PHE A 38 1.93 7.16 21.52
CA PHE A 38 1.31 5.99 22.13
C PHE A 38 2.22 4.74 22.16
N SER A 39 3.42 4.81 21.60
CA SER A 39 4.35 3.67 21.63
C SER A 39 5.19 3.65 22.91
N THR A 40 5.32 2.45 23.49
CA THR A 40 6.22 2.18 24.60
C THR A 40 7.65 1.86 24.10
N PRO A 41 8.70 2.02 24.94
CA PRO A 41 10.07 1.65 24.57
C PRO A 41 10.25 0.19 24.15
N THR A 42 9.41 -0.72 24.67
CA THR A 42 9.36 -2.12 24.27
C THR A 42 8.70 -2.31 22.90
N SER A 43 7.53 -1.68 22.68
CA SER A 43 6.81 -1.70 21.40
C SER A 43 7.69 -1.23 20.22
N ARG A 44 8.51 -0.20 20.44
CA ARG A 44 9.41 0.38 19.42
C ARG A 44 10.47 -0.59 18.88
N LYS A 45 10.77 -1.67 19.60
CA LYS A 45 11.75 -2.69 19.19
C LYS A 45 11.15 -3.76 18.28
N HIS A 46 9.82 -3.83 18.17
CA HIS A 46 9.18 -4.82 17.32
C HIS A 46 9.28 -4.45 15.84
N PRO A 47 9.53 -5.43 14.95
CA PRO A 47 9.69 -5.17 13.52
C PRO A 47 8.44 -4.53 12.91
N VAL A 48 7.24 -4.87 13.40
CA VAL A 48 5.97 -4.27 12.95
C VAL A 48 5.92 -2.77 13.22
N PHE A 49 6.44 -2.29 14.36
CA PHE A 49 6.48 -0.85 14.64
C PHE A 49 7.39 -0.13 13.64
N LEU A 50 8.60 -0.64 13.44
CA LEU A 50 9.56 -0.06 12.50
C LEU A 50 9.01 -0.04 11.08
N SER A 51 8.36 -1.12 10.64
CA SER A 51 7.77 -1.17 9.29
C SER A 51 6.61 -0.19 9.13
N ASN A 52 5.79 0.07 10.16
CA ASN A 52 4.77 1.12 10.11
C ASN A 52 5.38 2.52 9.98
N VAL A 53 6.44 2.82 10.75
CA VAL A 53 7.16 4.10 10.62
C VAL A 53 7.70 4.26 9.20
N LEU A 54 8.35 3.22 8.66
CA LEU A 54 8.86 3.22 7.29
C LEU A 54 7.75 3.41 6.25
N ALA A 55 6.61 2.74 6.40
CA ALA A 55 5.47 2.90 5.49
C ALA A 55 4.93 4.34 5.49
N ILE A 56 4.81 4.96 6.67
CA ILE A 56 4.40 6.37 6.78
C ILE A 56 5.43 7.28 6.11
N SER A 57 6.72 7.08 6.41
CA SER A 57 7.80 7.88 5.81
C SER A 57 7.82 7.75 4.29
N ILE A 58 7.65 6.54 3.76
CA ILE A 58 7.56 6.29 2.32
C ILE A 58 6.34 7.01 1.72
N GLY A 59 5.17 6.97 2.37
CA GLY A 59 3.98 7.70 1.91
C GLY A 59 4.14 9.22 1.92
N ILE A 60 4.84 9.77 2.91
CA ILE A 60 5.14 11.21 2.99
C ILE A 60 6.14 11.59 1.89
N ILE A 61 7.25 10.86 1.75
CA ILE A 61 8.26 11.13 0.73
C ILE A 61 7.64 11.03 -0.67
N SER A 62 6.85 9.98 -0.92
CA SER A 62 6.13 9.81 -2.20
C SER A 62 5.18 10.97 -2.49
N GLY A 63 4.47 11.46 -1.47
CA GLY A 63 3.60 12.63 -1.59
C GLY A 63 4.37 13.91 -1.94
N ILE A 64 5.46 14.20 -1.23
CA ILE A 64 6.30 15.38 -1.49
C ILE A 64 6.87 15.36 -2.91
N LEU A 65 7.42 14.21 -3.33
CA LEU A 65 8.00 14.08 -4.68
C LEU A 65 6.94 14.21 -5.77
N ASN A 66 5.75 13.63 -5.55
CA ASN A 66 4.62 13.78 -6.46
C ASN A 66 4.14 15.23 -6.54
N ASP A 67 3.92 15.90 -5.40
CA ASP A 67 3.47 17.28 -5.35
C ASP A 67 4.48 18.22 -6.01
N TYR A 68 5.78 17.99 -5.82
CA TYR A 68 6.83 18.74 -6.50
C TYR A 68 6.80 18.54 -8.02
N MET A 69 6.66 17.29 -8.49
CA MET A 69 6.54 16.97 -9.92
C MET A 69 5.34 17.69 -10.57
N GLU A 70 4.19 17.69 -9.90
CA GLU A 70 2.98 18.32 -10.40
C GLU A 70 3.07 19.86 -10.35
N TYR A 71 3.64 20.42 -9.27
CA TYR A 71 3.94 21.84 -9.17
C TYR A 71 4.87 22.29 -10.31
N TYR A 72 5.94 21.54 -10.56
CA TYR A 72 6.91 21.85 -11.60
C TYR A 72 6.25 21.85 -12.98
N SER A 73 5.37 20.88 -13.24
CA SER A 73 4.61 20.77 -14.49
C SER A 73 3.67 21.96 -14.72
N ILE A 74 3.15 22.58 -13.65
CA ILE A 74 2.30 23.78 -13.73
C ILE A 74 3.14 25.05 -13.96
N VAL A 75 4.24 25.22 -13.20
CA VAL A 75 5.01 26.48 -13.19
C VAL A 75 5.98 26.56 -14.37
N TYR A 76 6.55 25.44 -14.79
CA TYR A 76 7.56 25.36 -15.84
C TYR A 76 7.12 24.45 -17.00
N PRO A 77 5.98 24.72 -17.67
CA PRO A 77 5.41 23.81 -18.69
C PRO A 77 6.26 23.67 -19.96
N LEU A 78 7.28 24.52 -20.15
CA LEU A 78 8.18 24.48 -21.30
C LEU A 78 9.55 23.86 -20.96
N ASP A 79 9.81 23.60 -19.68
CA ASP A 79 11.05 23.00 -19.23
C ASP A 79 10.73 21.61 -18.68
N PRO A 80 11.02 20.53 -19.42
CA PRO A 80 10.66 19.18 -19.00
C PRO A 80 11.52 18.76 -17.80
N MET A 81 10.87 18.21 -16.77
CA MET A 81 11.59 17.66 -15.62
C MET A 81 12.43 16.45 -16.05
N THR A 82 13.61 16.29 -15.42
CA THR A 82 14.52 15.20 -15.78
C THR A 82 13.87 13.82 -15.64
N ASP A 83 14.04 12.96 -16.66
CA ASP A 83 13.46 11.61 -16.69
C ASP A 83 13.84 10.78 -15.46
N ASN A 84 15.07 10.92 -14.96
CA ASN A 84 15.53 10.22 -13.76
C ASN A 84 14.69 10.56 -12.52
N TYR A 85 14.28 11.82 -12.37
CA TYR A 85 13.42 12.22 -11.26
C TYR A 85 12.02 11.61 -11.41
N ILE A 86 11.45 11.65 -12.62
CA ILE A 86 10.12 11.08 -12.90
C ILE A 86 10.14 9.57 -12.64
N ILE A 87 11.13 8.85 -13.18
CA ILE A 87 11.30 7.41 -12.99
C ILE A 87 11.49 7.09 -11.51
N GLY A 88 12.30 7.85 -10.78
CA GLY A 88 12.50 7.66 -9.33
C GLY A 88 11.21 7.83 -8.53
N THR A 89 10.42 8.86 -8.86
CA THR A 89 9.13 9.14 -8.21
C THR A 89 8.11 8.04 -8.51
N VAL A 90 8.00 7.63 -9.77
CA VAL A 90 7.13 6.52 -10.19
C VAL A 90 7.58 5.22 -9.52
N ALA A 91 8.89 4.92 -9.52
CA ALA A 91 9.46 3.75 -8.87
C ALA A 91 9.08 3.68 -7.38
N LEU A 92 9.20 4.80 -6.66
CA LEU A 92 8.80 4.87 -5.26
C LEU A 92 7.30 4.59 -5.10
N LEU A 93 6.44 5.26 -5.88
CA LEU A 93 4.98 5.05 -5.83
C LEU A 93 4.56 3.62 -6.13
N VAL A 94 5.21 2.97 -7.10
CA VAL A 94 4.85 1.60 -7.51
C VAL A 94 5.43 0.54 -6.57
N LEU A 95 6.62 0.76 -6.00
CA LEU A 95 7.25 -0.19 -5.06
C LEU A 95 6.67 -0.09 -3.65
N SER A 96 6.15 1.08 -3.25
CA SER A 96 5.64 1.33 -1.90
C SER A 96 4.65 0.26 -1.41
N PRO A 97 3.63 -0.17 -2.19
CA PRO A 97 2.70 -1.22 -1.77
C PRO A 97 3.37 -2.53 -1.38
N ILE A 98 4.45 -2.96 -2.05
CA ILE A 98 5.16 -4.20 -1.68
C ILE A 98 5.69 -4.11 -0.24
N PHE A 99 6.26 -2.96 0.14
CA PHE A 99 6.78 -2.74 1.49
C PHE A 99 5.64 -2.65 2.52
N ILE A 100 4.55 -1.97 2.18
CA ILE A 100 3.38 -1.83 3.05
C ILE A 100 2.73 -3.20 3.30
N ASP A 101 2.51 -3.98 2.25
CA ASP A 101 1.91 -5.32 2.33
C ASP A 101 2.84 -6.31 3.05
N SER A 102 4.15 -6.03 3.12
CA SER A 102 5.09 -6.83 3.91
C SER A 102 4.87 -6.69 5.41
N ILE A 103 4.20 -5.63 5.87
CA ILE A 103 3.81 -5.48 7.27
C ILE A 103 2.83 -6.58 7.69
N LEU A 104 1.91 -6.98 6.80
CA LEU A 104 0.99 -8.09 7.05
C LEU A 104 1.75 -9.41 7.24
N LEU A 105 2.78 -9.63 6.43
CA LEU A 105 3.65 -10.81 6.56
C LEU A 105 4.37 -10.83 7.91
N PHE A 106 4.93 -9.71 8.35
CA PHE A 106 5.56 -9.62 9.67
C PHE A 106 4.58 -9.92 10.81
N ARG A 107 3.31 -9.55 10.67
CA ARG A 107 2.28 -9.93 11.65
C ARG A 107 2.02 -11.43 11.64
N ILE A 108 1.90 -12.06 10.47
CA ILE A 108 1.72 -13.51 10.36
C ILE A 108 2.88 -14.23 11.07
N VAL A 109 4.12 -13.78 10.85
CA VAL A 109 5.32 -14.33 11.52
C VAL A 109 5.26 -14.11 13.03
N ALA A 110 4.82 -12.94 13.50
CA ALA A 110 4.68 -12.66 14.93
C ALA A 110 3.67 -13.61 15.62
N PHE A 111 2.62 -14.04 14.93
CA PHE A 111 1.66 -15.03 15.45
C PHE A 111 2.18 -16.48 15.47
N TYR A 112 3.24 -16.78 14.70
CA TYR A 112 3.87 -18.10 14.64
C TYR A 112 5.35 -18.02 15.01
N PRO A 113 5.67 -17.82 16.30
CA PRO A 113 7.06 -17.78 16.74
C PRO A 113 7.76 -19.08 16.34
N ARG A 114 8.95 -18.93 15.73
CA ARG A 114 9.78 -20.03 15.19
C ARG A 114 10.11 -21.10 16.24
N GLN A 115 10.04 -20.74 17.53
CA GLN A 115 10.32 -21.63 18.65
C GLN A 115 9.19 -22.66 18.90
N LEU A 116 7.96 -22.36 18.51
CA LEU A 116 6.77 -23.20 18.78
C LEU A 116 6.23 -23.92 17.54
N THR A 117 6.67 -23.52 16.34
CA THR A 117 6.15 -24.03 15.07
C THR A 117 7.21 -24.88 14.39
N SER A 118 6.84 -26.08 13.91
CA SER A 118 7.77 -26.90 13.14
C SER A 118 8.22 -26.18 11.87
N PHE A 119 9.50 -26.31 11.52
CA PHE A 119 10.11 -25.58 10.40
C PHE A 119 9.35 -25.78 9.08
N SER A 120 8.90 -27.01 8.80
CA SER A 120 8.13 -27.32 7.58
C SER A 120 6.81 -26.54 7.50
N LYS A 121 6.09 -26.39 8.62
CA LYS A 121 4.85 -25.60 8.66
C LYS A 121 5.14 -24.11 8.50
N TYR A 122 6.21 -23.63 9.11
CA TYR A 122 6.65 -22.24 8.97
C TYR A 122 7.01 -21.90 7.51
N VAL A 123 7.76 -22.77 6.84
CA VAL A 123 8.10 -22.61 5.41
C VAL A 123 6.83 -22.66 4.55
N LEU A 124 5.91 -23.59 4.80
CA LEU A 124 4.67 -23.70 4.04
C LEU A 124 3.81 -22.44 4.13
N ILE A 125 3.69 -21.85 5.33
CA ILE A 125 2.90 -20.62 5.56
C ILE A 125 3.53 -19.41 4.85
N LEU A 126 4.87 -19.35 4.76
CA LEU A 126 5.58 -18.22 4.15
C LEU A 126 5.84 -18.38 2.66
N ALA A 127 5.80 -19.61 2.13
CA ALA A 127 6.12 -19.88 0.73
C ALA A 127 5.29 -19.01 -0.22
N LEU A 128 3.96 -19.01 -0.06
CA LEU A 128 3.08 -18.26 -0.97
C LEU A 128 3.30 -16.73 -0.88
N PRO A 129 3.27 -16.07 0.30
CA PRO A 129 3.55 -14.63 0.39
C PRO A 129 4.93 -14.24 -0.17
N VAL A 130 5.97 -15.04 0.11
CA VAL A 130 7.32 -14.76 -0.40
C VAL A 130 7.35 -14.88 -1.92
N THR A 131 6.79 -15.95 -2.50
CA THR A 131 6.72 -16.12 -3.95
C THR A 131 5.92 -15.00 -4.62
N VAL A 132 4.78 -14.61 -4.07
CA VAL A 132 3.95 -13.52 -4.61
C VAL A 132 4.70 -12.19 -4.56
N LYS A 133 5.38 -11.87 -3.45
CA LYS A 133 6.17 -10.63 -3.34
C LYS A 133 7.36 -10.61 -4.30
N THR A 134 8.06 -11.73 -4.47
CA THR A 134 9.12 -11.85 -5.47
C THR A 134 8.57 -11.64 -6.89
N ALA A 135 7.43 -12.26 -7.22
CA ALA A 135 6.78 -12.06 -8.51
C ALA A 135 6.37 -10.59 -8.74
N ARG A 136 5.79 -9.93 -7.73
CA ARG A 136 5.44 -8.50 -7.79
C ARG A 136 6.68 -7.64 -8.04
N PHE A 137 7.76 -7.89 -7.32
CA PHE A 137 9.02 -7.15 -7.50
C PHE A 137 9.53 -7.29 -8.94
N ILE A 138 9.55 -8.51 -9.49
CA ILE A 138 9.95 -8.76 -10.88
C ILE A 138 9.06 -7.99 -11.87
N VAL A 139 7.73 -8.07 -11.71
CA VAL A 139 6.77 -7.38 -12.60
C VAL A 139 6.97 -5.86 -12.56
N ILE A 140 7.20 -5.29 -11.38
CA ILE A 140 7.48 -3.86 -11.23
C ILE A 140 8.81 -3.49 -11.84
N SER A 141 9.87 -4.28 -11.65
CA SER A 141 11.16 -4.03 -12.28
C SER A 141 11.05 -4.04 -13.81
N LEU A 142 10.30 -4.98 -14.38
CA LEU A 142 10.03 -5.05 -15.81
C LEU A 142 9.21 -3.84 -16.30
N PHE A 143 8.22 -3.40 -15.52
CA PHE A 143 7.45 -2.19 -15.82
C PHE A 143 8.32 -0.94 -15.84
N LEU A 144 9.16 -0.73 -14.82
CA LEU A 144 10.05 0.41 -14.73
C LEU A 144 11.10 0.40 -15.84
N TYR A 145 11.64 -0.78 -16.15
CA TYR A 145 12.54 -0.97 -17.28
C TYR A 145 11.86 -0.58 -18.61
N HIS A 146 10.62 -1.04 -18.82
CA HIS A 146 9.84 -0.75 -20.02
C HIS A 146 9.57 0.75 -20.19
N ILE A 147 9.19 1.43 -19.10
CA ILE A 147 9.01 2.89 -19.12
C ILE A 147 10.33 3.62 -19.39
N ALA A 148 11.40 3.27 -18.68
CA ALA A 148 12.69 3.95 -18.82
C ALA A 148 13.25 3.86 -20.24
N HIS A 149 13.08 2.71 -20.91
CA HIS A 149 13.56 2.52 -22.28
C HIS A 149 12.63 3.16 -23.32
N GLY A 150 11.31 3.01 -23.14
CA GLY A 150 10.32 3.57 -24.08
C GLY A 150 10.26 5.11 -24.05
N ALA A 151 10.55 5.71 -22.90
CA ALA A 151 10.55 7.16 -22.70
C ALA A 151 11.63 7.91 -23.50
N SER A 152 12.67 7.22 -23.97
CA SER A 152 13.79 7.84 -24.73
C SER A 152 13.36 8.59 -26.00
N THR A 153 12.13 8.39 -26.47
CA THR A 153 11.61 8.97 -27.72
C THR A 153 10.55 10.06 -27.53
N VAL A 154 9.78 10.02 -26.44
CA VAL A 154 8.59 10.89 -26.23
C VAL A 154 8.50 11.46 -24.80
N GLY A 155 9.47 11.15 -23.93
CA GLY A 155 9.44 11.53 -22.51
C GLY A 155 8.62 10.57 -21.64
N VAL A 156 8.94 10.49 -20.35
CA VAL A 156 8.41 9.47 -19.44
C VAL A 156 6.90 9.59 -19.22
N ALA A 157 6.39 10.80 -19.00
CA ALA A 157 4.97 11.03 -18.69
C ALA A 157 4.06 10.71 -19.89
N GLU A 158 4.47 11.11 -21.10
CA GLU A 158 3.73 10.83 -22.32
C GLU A 158 3.76 9.33 -22.65
N PHE A 159 4.94 8.71 -22.52
CA PHE A 159 5.07 7.27 -22.70
C PHE A 159 4.19 6.50 -21.71
N ALA A 160 4.21 6.86 -20.42
CA ALA A 160 3.39 6.23 -19.38
C ALA A 160 1.88 6.31 -19.68
N SER A 161 1.42 7.46 -20.19
CA SER A 161 0.04 7.63 -20.64
C SER A 161 -0.29 6.75 -21.84
N SER A 162 0.62 6.64 -22.81
CA SER A 162 0.43 5.82 -24.02
C SER A 162 0.35 4.32 -23.73
N VAL A 163 1.09 3.83 -22.72
CA VAL A 163 1.10 2.42 -22.33
C VAL A 163 0.11 2.10 -21.21
N TRP A 164 -0.67 3.08 -20.75
CA TRP A 164 -1.67 2.87 -19.70
C TRP A 164 -2.78 1.90 -20.11
N PRO A 165 -3.41 2.01 -21.29
CA PRO A 165 -4.53 1.15 -21.68
C PRO A 165 -4.13 -0.33 -21.66
N ARG A 166 -4.87 -1.16 -20.89
CA ARG A 166 -4.63 -2.61 -20.73
C ARG A 166 -3.17 -2.97 -20.43
N ASN A 167 -2.51 -2.19 -19.59
CA ASN A 167 -1.12 -2.41 -19.24
C ASN A 167 -0.96 -3.75 -18.49
N ARG A 168 -0.36 -4.74 -19.16
CA ARG A 168 -0.22 -6.10 -18.62
C ARG A 168 0.60 -6.14 -17.33
N TYR A 169 1.60 -5.28 -17.19
CA TYR A 169 2.42 -5.24 -15.98
C TYR A 169 1.61 -4.75 -14.78
N MET A 170 0.82 -3.68 -14.95
CA MET A 170 -0.04 -3.14 -13.89
C MET A 170 -1.14 -4.12 -13.49
N ILE A 171 -1.84 -4.71 -14.47
CA ILE A 171 -2.89 -5.69 -14.18
C ILE A 171 -2.31 -6.89 -13.43
N THR A 172 -1.11 -7.36 -13.82
CA THR A 172 -0.44 -8.47 -13.14
C THR A 172 -0.04 -8.08 -11.71
N GLU A 173 0.55 -6.90 -11.52
CA GLU A 173 0.94 -6.42 -10.19
C GLU A 173 -0.27 -6.30 -9.26
N TRP A 174 -1.35 -5.64 -9.70
CA TRP A 174 -2.56 -5.47 -8.92
C TRP A 174 -3.25 -6.80 -8.61
N SER A 175 -3.25 -7.74 -9.56
CA SER A 175 -3.78 -9.09 -9.34
C SER A 175 -2.97 -9.83 -8.28
N LEU A 176 -1.64 -9.76 -8.34
CA LEU A 176 -0.77 -10.35 -7.32
C LEU A 176 -0.93 -9.67 -5.96
N ALA A 177 -1.12 -8.35 -5.92
CA ALA A 177 -1.42 -7.62 -4.69
C ALA A 177 -2.73 -8.10 -4.05
N MET A 178 -3.77 -8.33 -4.86
CA MET A 178 -5.04 -8.90 -4.39
C MET A 178 -4.85 -10.31 -3.82
N VAL A 179 -4.05 -11.16 -4.47
CA VAL A 179 -3.76 -12.51 -3.98
C VAL A 179 -3.04 -12.46 -2.62
N ASP A 180 -2.05 -11.59 -2.46
CA ASP A 180 -1.30 -11.41 -1.20
C ASP A 180 -2.23 -10.96 -0.05
N ASN A 181 -3.09 -9.98 -0.33
CA ASN A 181 -4.05 -9.45 0.63
C ASN A 181 -5.15 -10.47 0.98
N LEU A 182 -5.64 -11.21 -0.01
CA LEU A 182 -6.63 -12.28 0.18
C LEU A 182 -6.04 -13.43 1.01
N TYR A 183 -4.80 -13.83 0.74
CA TYR A 183 -4.12 -14.86 1.51
C TYR A 183 -3.97 -14.44 2.97
N SER A 184 -3.42 -13.25 3.21
CA SER A 184 -3.19 -12.73 4.56
C SER A 184 -4.50 -12.67 5.35
N THR A 185 -5.56 -12.20 4.72
CA THR A 185 -6.90 -12.10 5.33
C THR A 185 -7.51 -13.46 5.63
N SER A 186 -7.45 -14.39 4.67
CA SER A 186 -7.93 -15.76 4.84
C SER A 186 -7.21 -16.45 5.98
N PHE A 187 -5.91 -16.18 6.13
CA PHE A 187 -5.10 -16.73 7.21
C PHE A 187 -5.53 -16.20 8.59
N PHE A 188 -5.75 -14.88 8.72
CA PHE A 188 -6.27 -14.31 9.97
C PHE A 188 -7.67 -14.83 10.33
N LEU A 189 -8.55 -14.97 9.34
CA LEU A 189 -9.88 -15.55 9.52
C LEU A 189 -9.83 -17.02 9.95
N TRP A 190 -9.00 -17.82 9.29
CA TRP A 190 -8.82 -19.22 9.65
C TRP A 190 -8.32 -19.37 11.09
N LYS A 191 -7.36 -18.53 11.50
CA LYS A 191 -6.87 -18.53 12.89
C LYS A 191 -7.95 -18.15 13.89
N LEU A 192 -8.81 -17.18 13.54
CA LEU A 192 -9.96 -16.81 14.35
C LEU A 192 -10.96 -17.96 14.49
N GLY A 193 -11.26 -18.65 13.40
CA GLY A 193 -12.13 -19.85 13.41
C GLY A 193 -11.56 -20.95 14.28
N ALA A 194 -10.25 -21.20 14.20
CA ALA A 194 -9.58 -22.18 15.07
C ALA A 194 -9.66 -21.79 16.56
N PHE A 195 -9.50 -20.50 16.88
CA PHE A 195 -9.66 -19.98 18.24
C PHE A 195 -11.10 -20.16 18.75
N TYR A 196 -12.10 -19.85 17.92
CA TYR A 196 -13.51 -20.04 18.23
C TYR A 196 -13.84 -21.52 18.49
N LEU A 197 -13.37 -22.44 17.64
CA LEU A 197 -13.57 -23.88 17.80
C LEU A 197 -12.91 -24.42 19.07
N THR A 198 -11.74 -23.90 19.44
CA THR A 198 -11.06 -24.27 20.69
C THR A 198 -11.89 -23.81 21.90
N ARG A 199 -12.50 -22.62 21.82
CA ARG A 199 -13.36 -22.07 22.87
C ARG A 199 -14.68 -22.81 23.02
N LEU A 200 -15.29 -23.27 21.93
CA LEU A 200 -16.48 -24.15 21.98
C LEU A 200 -16.20 -25.45 22.74
N ARG A 201 -14.95 -25.92 22.71
CA ARG A 201 -14.52 -27.14 23.41
C ARG A 201 -14.27 -26.93 24.90
N ASP A 202 -14.05 -25.68 25.34
CA ASP A 202 -13.72 -25.36 26.74
C ASP A 202 -14.42 -24.06 27.23
N PRO A 203 -15.75 -24.09 27.43
CA PRO A 203 -16.56 -22.91 27.72
C PRO A 203 -16.31 -22.29 29.12
N ALA A 204 -15.63 -23.01 30.01
CA ALA A 204 -15.44 -22.60 31.41
C ALA A 204 -14.29 -21.59 31.63
N GLY A 205 -13.39 -21.41 30.66
CA GLY A 205 -12.09 -20.77 30.89
C GLY A 205 -11.89 -19.31 30.44
N SER A 206 -12.84 -18.66 29.74
CA SER A 206 -12.60 -17.31 29.21
C SER A 206 -13.82 -16.38 29.22
N SER A 207 -13.63 -15.16 29.72
CA SER A 207 -14.63 -14.10 29.71
C SER A 207 -15.10 -13.77 28.28
N ASN A 208 -16.42 -13.59 28.10
CA ASN A 208 -17.00 -13.12 26.83
C ASN A 208 -16.46 -11.74 26.41
N SER A 209 -15.99 -10.91 27.35
CA SER A 209 -15.42 -9.59 27.04
C SER A 209 -14.10 -9.67 26.28
N ASP A 210 -13.27 -10.67 26.55
CA ASP A 210 -11.95 -10.82 25.93
C ASP A 210 -12.07 -11.39 24.52
N PHE A 211 -13.00 -12.31 24.32
CA PHE A 211 -13.32 -12.85 23.00
C PHE A 211 -13.91 -11.77 22.09
N LEU A 212 -14.90 -11.01 22.56
CA LEU A 212 -15.52 -9.94 21.77
C LEU A 212 -14.49 -8.87 21.39
N ALA A 213 -13.57 -8.55 22.30
CA ALA A 213 -12.46 -7.65 22.03
C ALA A 213 -11.50 -8.21 20.97
N HIS A 214 -11.17 -9.50 21.01
CA HIS A 214 -10.31 -10.16 20.03
C HIS A 214 -10.94 -10.19 18.63
N VAL A 215 -12.23 -10.56 18.55
CA VAL A 215 -13.01 -10.53 17.30
C VAL A 215 -13.09 -9.11 16.74
N ARG A 216 -13.39 -8.12 17.59
CA ARG A 216 -13.45 -6.71 17.18
C ARG A 216 -12.11 -6.22 16.62
N ASN A 217 -11.01 -6.54 17.28
CA ASN A 217 -9.68 -6.14 16.82
C ASN A 217 -9.34 -6.79 15.47
N LEU A 218 -9.67 -8.06 15.27
CA LEU A 218 -9.50 -8.75 13.99
C LEU A 218 -10.39 -8.19 12.88
N LEU A 219 -11.66 -7.85 13.17
CA LEU A 219 -12.55 -7.21 12.21
C LEU A 219 -12.03 -5.84 11.76
N VAL A 220 -11.51 -5.03 12.70
CA VAL A 220 -10.88 -3.75 12.36
C VAL A 220 -9.62 -3.97 11.51
N MET A 221 -8.80 -4.97 11.85
CA MET A 221 -7.64 -5.33 11.03
C MET A 221 -8.07 -5.75 9.61
N MET A 222 -9.14 -6.52 9.46
CA MET A 222 -9.66 -6.95 8.16
C MET A 222 -10.26 -5.80 7.35
N LEU A 223 -11.04 -4.92 7.98
CA LEU A 223 -11.62 -3.77 7.30
C LEU A 223 -10.52 -2.85 6.75
N GLY A 224 -9.54 -2.52 7.58
CA GLY A 224 -8.43 -1.64 7.20
C GLY A 224 -7.47 -2.26 6.19
N ASN A 225 -7.05 -3.52 6.40
CA ASN A 225 -5.99 -4.13 5.60
C ASN A 225 -6.47 -4.85 4.34
N PHE A 226 -7.77 -5.13 4.22
CA PHE A 226 -8.29 -5.96 3.14
C PHE A 226 -9.42 -5.29 2.39
N ILE A 227 -10.53 -4.97 3.05
CA ILE A 227 -11.76 -4.58 2.35
C ILE A 227 -11.52 -3.32 1.49
N PHE A 228 -11.01 -2.23 2.09
CA PHE A 228 -10.80 -1.00 1.32
C PHE A 228 -9.73 -1.15 0.23
N PRO A 229 -8.50 -1.64 0.53
CA PRO A 229 -7.49 -1.83 -0.50
C PRO A 229 -7.91 -2.80 -1.61
N PHE A 230 -8.62 -3.87 -1.28
CA PHE A 230 -9.07 -4.86 -2.25
C PHE A 230 -10.03 -4.23 -3.26
N PHE A 231 -11.08 -3.55 -2.79
CA PHE A 231 -12.05 -2.92 -3.69
C PHE A 231 -11.41 -1.80 -4.53
N LEU A 232 -10.51 -1.00 -3.94
CA LEU A 232 -9.77 0.00 -4.72
C LEU A 232 -8.89 -0.65 -5.79
N THR A 233 -8.24 -1.77 -5.48
CA THR A 233 -7.43 -2.52 -6.45
C THR A 233 -8.28 -3.11 -7.58
N VAL A 234 -9.48 -3.61 -7.26
CA VAL A 234 -10.46 -4.06 -8.28
C VAL A 234 -10.87 -2.89 -9.19
N ILE A 235 -11.18 -1.73 -8.61
CA ILE A 235 -11.52 -0.52 -9.38
C ILE A 235 -10.35 -0.13 -10.30
N GLN A 236 -9.11 -0.17 -9.82
CA GLN A 236 -7.93 0.13 -10.65
C GLN A 236 -7.81 -0.81 -11.86
N ILE A 237 -8.01 -2.11 -11.66
CA ILE A 237 -7.98 -3.10 -12.75
C ILE A 237 -9.09 -2.78 -13.76
N ILE A 238 -10.32 -2.54 -13.30
CA ILE A 238 -11.46 -2.21 -14.18
C ILE A 238 -11.18 -0.94 -14.98
N LEU A 239 -10.71 0.13 -14.33
CA LEU A 239 -10.38 1.39 -14.97
C LEU A 239 -9.29 1.21 -16.05
N ASN A 240 -8.28 0.39 -15.76
CA ASN A 240 -7.21 0.12 -16.72
C ASN A 240 -7.67 -0.74 -17.91
N MET A 241 -8.58 -1.69 -17.69
CA MET A 241 -9.14 -2.53 -18.75
C MET A 241 -10.14 -1.79 -19.65
N GLN A 242 -10.87 -0.82 -19.09
CA GLN A 242 -11.83 0.03 -19.81
C GLN A 242 -11.17 1.18 -20.57
N ASP A 243 -9.83 1.20 -20.66
CA ASP A 243 -9.06 2.22 -21.35
C ASP A 243 -9.39 3.65 -20.86
N THR A 244 -9.74 3.77 -19.57
CA THR A 244 -10.05 5.06 -18.95
C THR A 244 -8.81 5.94 -18.82
N SER A 245 -9.04 7.25 -18.69
CA SER A 245 -7.97 8.26 -18.56
C SER A 245 -6.89 7.85 -17.56
N TYR A 246 -5.63 7.92 -18.00
CA TYR A 246 -4.44 7.71 -17.17
C TYR A 246 -4.49 8.51 -15.86
N VAL A 247 -5.01 9.74 -15.92
CA VAL A 247 -5.16 10.63 -14.77
C VAL A 247 -6.09 10.03 -13.72
N THR A 248 -7.29 9.60 -14.13
CA THR A 248 -8.28 9.02 -13.21
C THR A 248 -7.74 7.76 -12.56
N GLY A 249 -7.15 6.85 -13.35
CA GLY A 249 -6.57 5.62 -12.82
C GLY A 249 -5.40 5.85 -11.86
N SER A 250 -4.55 6.83 -12.16
CA SER A 250 -3.41 7.21 -11.32
C SER A 250 -3.86 7.91 -10.03
N LEU A 251 -4.94 8.70 -10.05
CA LEU A 251 -5.53 9.29 -8.83
C LEU A 251 -6.10 8.22 -7.91
N VAL A 252 -6.84 7.24 -8.46
CA VAL A 252 -7.33 6.09 -7.67
C VAL A 252 -6.17 5.30 -7.09
N ARG A 253 -5.07 5.16 -7.85
CA ARG A 253 -3.85 4.54 -7.34
C ARG A 253 -3.23 5.29 -6.17
N LEU A 254 -3.09 6.60 -6.31
CA LEU A 254 -2.54 7.44 -5.24
C LEU A 254 -3.38 7.30 -3.98
N ALA A 255 -4.71 7.37 -4.10
CA ALA A 255 -5.62 7.13 -2.98
C ALA A 255 -5.44 5.71 -2.37
N ASN A 256 -5.33 4.67 -3.21
CA ASN A 256 -5.15 3.29 -2.74
C ASN A 256 -3.83 3.10 -1.97
N LEU A 257 -2.75 3.78 -2.35
CA LEU A 257 -1.49 3.77 -1.60
C LEU A 257 -1.70 4.26 -0.16
N TYR A 258 -2.35 5.41 0.01
CA TYR A 258 -2.60 5.98 1.33
C TYR A 258 -3.61 5.16 2.13
N VAL A 259 -4.65 4.65 1.50
CA VAL A 259 -5.61 3.73 2.15
C VAL A 259 -4.92 2.47 2.66
N ASN A 260 -3.97 1.90 1.91
CA ASN A 260 -3.15 0.78 2.38
C ASN A 260 -2.32 1.15 3.61
N ILE A 261 -1.60 2.29 3.58
CA ILE A 261 -0.80 2.76 4.71
C ILE A 261 -1.68 2.94 5.95
N LEU A 262 -2.79 3.67 5.82
CA LEU A 262 -3.74 3.94 6.90
C LEU A 262 -4.34 2.65 7.43
N GLY A 263 -4.78 1.76 6.55
CA GLY A 263 -5.35 0.46 6.90
C GLY A 263 -4.43 -0.34 7.81
N VAL A 264 -3.17 -0.49 7.38
CA VAL A 264 -2.13 -1.19 8.13
C VAL A 264 -1.87 -0.51 9.48
N ILE A 265 -1.77 0.82 9.55
CA ILE A 265 -1.50 1.49 10.82
C ILE A 265 -2.67 1.36 11.78
N PHE A 266 -3.91 1.61 11.34
CA PHE A 266 -5.10 1.46 12.18
C PHE A 266 -5.21 0.03 12.72
N ALA A 267 -4.93 -0.95 11.86
CA ALA A 267 -4.89 -2.34 12.25
C ALA A 267 -3.79 -2.62 13.30
N THR A 268 -2.65 -1.93 13.26
CA THR A 268 -1.59 -2.04 14.28
C THR A 268 -2.01 -1.39 15.60
N VAL A 269 -2.39 -0.12 15.56
CA VAL A 269 -2.71 0.68 16.75
C VAL A 269 -3.87 0.04 17.51
N TRP A 270 -4.91 -0.39 16.79
CA TRP A 270 -6.10 -0.98 17.40
C TRP A 270 -5.85 -2.39 17.96
N ALA A 271 -4.98 -3.19 17.31
CA ALA A 271 -4.56 -4.47 17.86
C ALA A 271 -3.71 -4.29 19.13
N SER A 272 -2.89 -3.23 19.21
CA SER A 272 -1.97 -2.97 20.31
C SER A 272 -2.57 -2.36 21.58
N GLY A 273 -3.82 -1.86 21.53
CA GLY A 273 -4.46 -1.19 22.67
C GLY A 273 -4.67 -2.04 23.93
N ARG A 274 -4.21 -3.30 23.97
CA ARG A 274 -4.29 -4.20 25.12
C ARG A 274 -3.03 -5.04 25.41
N ALA A 275 -1.85 -4.55 25.02
CA ALA A 275 -0.50 -5.13 25.22
C ALA A 275 0.12 -5.69 23.93
N TRP A 276 1.38 -5.30 23.72
CA TRP A 276 2.36 -6.00 22.88
C TRP A 276 3.04 -7.06 23.72
#